data_AF-A0AAE6TVJ8-F1
#
_entry.id   AF-A0AAE6TVJ8-F1
#
_cell.length_a   1.000
_cell.length_b   1.000
_cell.length_c   1.000
_cell.angle_alpha   90.00
_cell.angle_beta   90.00
_cell.angle_gamma   90.00
#
_symmetry.space_group_name_H-M   'P 1'
#
loop_
_entity.id
_entity.type
_entity.pdbx_description
1 polymer ?
#
loop_
_entity_poly.entity_id
_entity_poly.type
_entity_poly.pdbx_seq_one_letter_code
_entity_poly.pdbx_strand_id
1 'polypeptide(L)'
;MSDNNVKVKENKQGDSDTLVIIGNGFDLSLGLKTRFQDYFDKNKNNDFVQEKENFNDLLNKISKDTTINPNKISKGQMFETIENYFKDFNSTILSFWDLYLLLLRYINKNNTNSNKLEDWSDVETQIKRFFTENNENKSNDFNKLIWTQELRKGKQLYGYGEHDSSHGINWTQTVPNSSFDKDDFKRIILPFLLEIQNNKNDTYNELLNQLNKFEQNFSNYILKLPIKGDDYSECYQNKLNKISESTWYNVLTFNYTPVPTKTIFTCEVKRINHVRYIHGTVVDKKIIPL
;
A
#
# COMPACT_ATOMS: atom_id res chain seq x y z
N MET A 1 -31.95 2.39 51.38
CA MET A 1 -31.90 1.40 50.27
C MET A 1 -32.76 1.95 49.16
N SER A 2 -32.14 2.56 48.16
CA SER A 2 -32.80 3.17 47.01
C SER A 2 -32.33 2.42 45.77
N ASP A 3 -33.18 1.52 45.28
CA ASP A 3 -32.98 0.79 44.03
C ASP A 3 -33.18 1.74 42.85
N ASN A 4 -32.06 2.22 42.29
CA ASN A 4 -32.06 2.87 40.99
C ASN A 4 -32.15 1.80 39.89
N ASN A 5 -33.38 1.43 39.56
CA ASN A 5 -33.70 0.68 38.34
C ASN A 5 -33.48 1.59 37.13
N VAL A 6 -32.24 1.62 36.63
CA VAL A 6 -31.96 2.14 35.29
C VAL A 6 -32.52 1.13 34.29
N LYS A 7 -33.75 1.39 33.81
CA LYS A 7 -34.29 0.71 32.63
C LYS A 7 -33.43 1.09 31.43
N VAL A 8 -32.49 0.23 31.06
CA VAL A 8 -31.85 0.26 29.74
C VAL A 8 -32.98 0.06 28.72
N LYS A 9 -33.30 1.10 27.96
CA LYS A 9 -34.25 1.00 26.84
C LYS A 9 -33.58 0.15 25.75
N GLU A 10 -34.06 -1.07 25.54
CA GLU A 10 -33.75 -1.79 24.30
C GLU A 10 -34.46 -1.08 23.15
N ASN A 11 -33.72 -0.44 22.25
CA ASN A 11 -34.28 0.09 21.01
C ASN A 11 -34.74 -1.05 20.09
N LYS A 12 -35.74 -0.79 19.25
CA LYS A 12 -36.28 -1.77 18.28
C LYS A 12 -35.39 -1.86 17.05
N GLN A 13 -35.45 -3.00 16.35
CA GLN A 13 -34.85 -3.18 15.04
C GLN A 13 -35.29 -2.05 14.09
N GLY A 14 -34.32 -1.36 13.46
CA GLY A 14 -34.59 -0.21 12.58
C GLY A 14 -34.39 1.19 13.21
N ASP A 15 -34.47 1.32 14.54
CA ASP A 15 -34.28 2.61 15.25
C ASP A 15 -32.94 2.62 16.01
N SER A 16 -31.85 2.83 15.29
CA SER A 16 -30.53 3.00 15.92
C SER A 16 -29.88 4.31 15.56
N ASP A 17 -29.63 5.11 16.60
CA ASP A 17 -28.77 6.30 16.56
C ASP A 17 -27.28 5.95 16.78
N THR A 18 -26.97 4.67 17.04
CA THR A 18 -25.63 4.20 17.36
C THR A 18 -24.88 3.79 16.11
N LEU A 19 -23.76 4.47 15.84
CA LEU A 19 -22.81 4.12 14.80
C LEU A 19 -21.54 3.54 15.41
N VAL A 20 -21.23 2.29 15.08
CA VAL A 20 -19.98 1.62 15.44
C VAL A 20 -19.01 1.73 14.27
N ILE A 21 -17.85 2.35 14.51
CA ILE A 21 -16.79 2.50 13.51
C ILE A 21 -15.65 1.55 13.87
N ILE A 22 -15.29 0.66 12.95
CA ILE A 22 -14.22 -0.32 13.14
C ILE A 22 -13.23 -0.28 11.98
N GLY A 23 -11.98 -0.66 12.23
CA GLY A 23 -10.90 -0.73 11.25
C GLY A 23 -9.82 -1.69 11.75
N ASN A 24 -8.68 -1.80 11.06
CA ASN A 24 -7.73 -2.92 11.26
C ASN A 24 -7.27 -3.11 12.73
N GLY A 25 -7.29 -2.05 13.55
CA GLY A 25 -7.06 -2.12 15.00
C GLY A 25 -8.06 -2.99 15.76
N PHE A 26 -9.31 -3.08 15.29
CA PHE A 26 -10.33 -4.00 15.79
C PHE A 26 -9.90 -5.46 15.56
N ASP A 27 -9.50 -5.81 14.34
CA ASP A 27 -9.04 -7.16 13.99
C ASP A 27 -7.79 -7.56 14.79
N LEU A 28 -6.84 -6.63 14.95
CA LEU A 28 -5.66 -6.82 15.80
C LEU A 28 -6.03 -7.11 17.25
N SER A 29 -7.05 -6.43 17.76
CA SER A 29 -7.53 -6.63 19.14
C SER A 29 -8.26 -7.96 19.36
N LEU A 30 -8.64 -8.64 18.28
CA LEU A 30 -9.17 -10.00 18.27
C LEU A 30 -8.07 -11.04 17.98
N GLY A 31 -6.81 -10.62 17.88
CA GLY A 31 -5.66 -11.49 17.64
C GLY A 31 -5.37 -11.79 16.18
N LEU A 32 -6.14 -11.23 15.23
CA LEU A 32 -5.88 -11.38 13.80
C LEU A 32 -4.73 -10.47 13.38
N LYS A 33 -3.66 -11.04 12.81
CA LYS A 33 -2.43 -10.31 12.46
C LYS A 33 -2.54 -9.56 11.13
N THR A 34 -3.36 -8.51 11.08
CA THR A 34 -3.66 -7.72 9.87
C THR A 34 -2.70 -6.54 9.63
N ARG A 35 -1.45 -6.58 10.13
CA ARG A 35 -0.48 -5.50 9.86
C ARG A 35 0.02 -5.59 8.42
N PHE A 36 0.09 -4.47 7.69
CA PHE A 36 0.65 -4.45 6.32
C PHE A 36 2.09 -4.99 6.23
N GLN A 37 2.91 -4.76 7.24
CA GLN A 37 4.24 -5.36 7.29
C GLN A 37 4.18 -6.90 7.26
N ASP A 38 3.24 -7.50 8.00
CA ASP A 38 3.07 -8.94 8.09
C ASP A 38 2.64 -9.54 6.75
N TYR A 39 1.93 -8.79 5.92
CA TYR A 39 1.61 -9.20 4.56
C TYR A 39 2.87 -9.43 3.71
N PHE A 40 3.84 -8.53 3.72
CA PHE A 40 5.09 -8.75 2.99
C PHE A 40 5.99 -9.82 3.62
N ASP A 41 5.95 -9.96 4.95
CA ASP A 41 6.86 -10.82 5.71
C ASP A 41 6.39 -12.26 5.86
N LYS A 42 5.07 -12.48 5.91
CA LYS A 42 4.46 -13.76 6.27
C LYS A 42 3.51 -14.32 5.20
N ASN A 43 3.30 -13.61 4.09
CA ASN A 43 2.53 -14.18 2.99
C ASN A 43 3.29 -15.37 2.40
N LYS A 44 2.62 -16.54 2.42
CA LYS A 44 3.15 -17.83 1.98
C LYS A 44 2.67 -18.25 0.58
N ASN A 45 1.94 -17.38 -0.13
CA ASN A 45 1.58 -17.68 -1.51
C ASN A 45 2.86 -17.75 -2.36
N ASN A 46 3.08 -18.91 -3.01
CA ASN A 46 4.32 -19.19 -3.73
C ASN A 46 4.59 -18.14 -4.82
N ASP A 47 3.58 -17.77 -5.62
CA ASP A 47 3.76 -16.82 -6.71
C ASP A 47 4.09 -15.42 -6.19
N PHE A 48 3.43 -14.97 -5.12
CA PHE A 48 3.75 -13.72 -4.42
C PHE A 48 5.17 -13.73 -3.87
N VAL A 49 5.59 -14.83 -3.22
CA VAL A 49 6.95 -14.96 -2.67
C VAL A 49 7.98 -14.92 -3.80
N GLN A 50 7.75 -15.65 -4.88
CA GLN A 50 8.64 -15.70 -6.04
C GLN A 50 8.77 -14.33 -6.72
N GLU A 51 7.67 -13.63 -7.01
CA GLU A 51 7.74 -12.30 -7.62
C GLU A 51 8.42 -11.27 -6.70
N LYS A 52 8.17 -11.35 -5.38
CA LYS A 52 8.85 -10.50 -4.39
C LYS A 52 10.35 -10.76 -4.35
N GLU A 53 10.77 -12.02 -4.40
CA GLU A 53 12.20 -12.39 -4.44
C GLU A 53 12.85 -11.94 -5.75
N ASN A 54 12.23 -12.21 -6.89
CA ASN A 54 12.69 -11.74 -8.21
C ASN A 54 12.87 -10.21 -8.23
N PHE A 55 11.92 -9.47 -7.67
CA PHE A 55 12.01 -8.01 -7.59
C PHE A 55 13.17 -7.56 -6.68
N ASN A 56 13.35 -8.16 -5.51
CA ASN A 56 14.48 -7.84 -4.63
C ASN A 56 15.83 -8.16 -5.29
N ASP A 57 15.93 -9.27 -6.00
CA ASP A 57 17.12 -9.64 -6.76
C ASP A 57 17.42 -8.66 -7.89
N LEU A 58 16.38 -8.18 -8.57
CA LEU A 58 16.49 -7.11 -9.56
C LEU A 58 17.08 -5.84 -8.95
N LEU A 59 16.51 -5.38 -7.82
CA LEU A 59 17.00 -4.20 -7.10
C LEU A 59 18.46 -4.38 -6.65
N ASN A 60 18.83 -5.56 -6.16
CA ASN A 60 20.20 -5.87 -5.77
C ASN A 60 21.18 -5.86 -6.94
N LYS A 61 20.79 -6.38 -8.11
CA LYS A 61 21.61 -6.34 -9.33
C LYS A 61 21.83 -4.89 -9.78
N ILE A 62 20.76 -4.12 -9.89
CA ILE A 62 20.83 -2.69 -10.26
C ILE A 62 21.72 -1.93 -9.27
N SER A 63 21.52 -2.15 -7.96
CA SER A 63 22.30 -1.51 -6.90
C SER A 63 23.80 -1.85 -7.02
N LYS A 64 24.17 -3.12 -7.23
CA LYS A 64 25.57 -3.52 -7.40
C LYS A 64 26.20 -2.87 -8.63
N ASP A 65 25.54 -2.94 -9.78
CA ASP A 65 26.09 -2.41 -11.02
C ASP A 65 26.24 -0.88 -11.00
N THR A 66 25.33 -0.20 -10.29
CA THR A 66 25.41 1.26 -10.08
C THR A 66 26.50 1.64 -9.07
N THR A 67 26.86 0.77 -8.12
CA THR A 67 27.96 1.03 -7.16
C THR A 67 29.37 0.87 -7.72
N ILE A 68 29.56 0.12 -8.82
CA ILE A 68 30.90 -0.22 -9.32
C ILE A 68 31.66 1.01 -9.83
N ASN A 69 30.98 2.08 -10.27
CA ASN A 69 31.55 3.43 -10.37
C ASN A 69 30.48 4.52 -10.65
N PRO A 70 29.68 4.93 -9.64
CA PRO A 70 28.57 5.87 -9.85
C PRO A 70 29.03 7.22 -10.45
N ASN A 71 30.29 7.60 -10.21
CA ASN A 71 30.88 8.84 -10.75
C ASN A 71 31.39 8.72 -12.20
N LYS A 72 31.26 7.55 -12.86
CA LYS A 72 31.65 7.35 -14.27
C LYS A 72 30.47 7.06 -15.20
N ILE A 73 29.29 6.78 -14.65
CA ILE A 73 28.11 6.41 -15.43
C ILE A 73 27.22 7.64 -15.52
N SER A 74 26.91 8.08 -16.73
CA SER A 74 25.94 9.16 -16.95
C SER A 74 24.52 8.73 -16.58
N LYS A 75 23.63 9.68 -16.26
CA LYS A 75 22.21 9.40 -16.00
C LYS A 75 21.54 8.60 -17.13
N GLY A 76 21.95 8.84 -18.39
CA GLY A 76 21.44 8.09 -19.55
C GLY A 76 21.88 6.64 -19.58
N GLN A 77 23.16 6.36 -19.35
CA GLN A 77 23.66 4.99 -19.25
C GLN A 77 22.99 4.25 -18.09
N MET A 78 22.79 4.91 -16.96
CA MET A 78 22.10 4.33 -15.82
C MET A 78 20.63 4.01 -16.13
N PHE A 79 19.92 4.93 -16.80
CA PHE A 79 18.56 4.71 -17.23
C PHE A 79 18.47 3.49 -18.17
N GLU A 80 19.38 3.38 -19.14
CA GLU A 80 19.46 2.25 -20.06
C GLU A 80 19.75 0.93 -19.34
N THR A 81 20.68 0.93 -18.37
CA THR A 81 20.95 -0.23 -17.51
C THR A 81 19.69 -0.68 -16.78
N ILE A 82 18.98 0.25 -16.14
CA ILE A 82 17.74 -0.04 -15.42
C ILE A 82 16.64 -0.52 -16.38
N GLU A 83 16.48 0.13 -17.52
CA GLU A 83 15.52 -0.29 -18.54
C GLU A 83 15.79 -1.73 -19.00
N ASN A 84 17.05 -2.09 -19.26
CA ASN A 84 17.43 -3.45 -19.65
C ASN A 84 17.09 -4.48 -18.57
N TYR A 85 17.26 -4.12 -17.30
CA TYR A 85 16.86 -4.99 -16.19
C TYR A 85 15.34 -5.16 -16.08
N PHE A 86 14.58 -4.08 -16.28
CA PHE A 86 13.12 -4.12 -16.18
C PHE A 86 12.40 -4.67 -17.41
N LYS A 87 13.05 -4.75 -18.58
CA LYS A 87 12.48 -5.39 -19.78
C LYS A 87 11.99 -6.82 -19.53
N ASP A 88 12.72 -7.55 -18.70
CA ASP A 88 12.43 -8.96 -18.40
C ASP A 88 11.53 -9.12 -17.16
N PHE A 89 11.22 -8.02 -16.46
CA PHE A 89 10.37 -8.05 -15.27
C PHE A 89 8.92 -7.74 -15.64
N ASN A 90 8.08 -8.76 -15.62
CA ASN A 90 6.64 -8.60 -15.73
C ASN A 90 5.97 -9.23 -14.51
N SER A 91 5.28 -8.42 -13.72
CA SER A 91 4.57 -8.87 -12.53
C SER A 91 3.11 -9.14 -12.85
N THR A 92 2.68 -10.37 -12.57
CA THR A 92 1.27 -10.78 -12.74
C THR A 92 0.53 -10.78 -11.42
N ILE A 93 1.23 -11.03 -10.31
CA ILE A 93 0.66 -11.11 -8.96
C ILE A 93 0.74 -9.79 -8.23
N LEU A 94 1.93 -9.19 -8.17
CA LEU A 94 2.13 -7.91 -7.47
C LEU A 94 1.44 -6.78 -8.23
N SER A 95 0.91 -5.82 -7.49
CA SER A 95 0.44 -4.54 -8.03
C SER A 95 1.60 -3.53 -8.09
N PHE A 96 1.37 -2.41 -8.77
CA PHE A 96 2.26 -1.25 -8.67
C PHE A 96 2.54 -0.86 -7.21
N TRP A 97 1.51 -0.84 -6.35
CA TRP A 97 1.67 -0.44 -4.95
C TRP A 97 2.47 -1.44 -4.14
N ASP A 98 2.35 -2.74 -4.42
CA ASP A 98 3.21 -3.76 -3.83
C ASP A 98 4.68 -3.49 -4.15
N LEU A 99 4.99 -3.26 -5.43
CA LEU A 99 6.35 -3.00 -5.90
C LEU A 99 6.89 -1.68 -5.35
N TYR A 100 6.06 -0.63 -5.31
CA TYR A 100 6.41 0.66 -4.75
C TYR A 100 6.74 0.55 -3.24
N LEU A 101 5.91 -0.12 -2.45
CA LEU A 101 6.15 -0.33 -1.02
C LEU A 101 7.38 -1.21 -0.78
N LEU A 102 7.61 -2.23 -1.61
CA LEU A 102 8.83 -3.04 -1.57
C LEU A 102 10.08 -2.22 -1.89
N LEU A 103 10.01 -1.31 -2.87
CA LEU A 103 11.08 -0.37 -3.18
C LEU A 103 11.37 0.57 -2.00
N LEU A 104 10.33 1.15 -1.39
CA LEU A 104 10.49 1.99 -0.19
C LEU A 104 11.14 1.20 0.96
N ARG A 105 10.70 -0.04 1.17
CA ARG A 105 11.28 -0.95 2.16
C ARG A 105 12.76 -1.23 1.87
N TYR A 106 13.11 -1.49 0.61
CA TYR A 106 14.48 -1.74 0.18
C TYR A 106 15.38 -0.53 0.47
N ILE A 107 14.94 0.66 0.09
CA ILE A 107 15.65 1.91 0.35
C ILE A 107 15.84 2.11 1.85
N ASN A 108 14.79 1.90 2.64
CA ASN A 108 14.83 2.05 4.10
C ASN A 108 15.83 1.10 4.77
N LYS A 109 15.84 -0.19 4.39
CA LYS A 109 16.78 -1.18 4.93
C LYS A 109 18.24 -0.81 4.64
N ASN A 110 18.49 -0.22 3.48
CA ASN A 110 19.83 0.10 3.03
C ASN A 110 20.26 1.53 3.38
N ASN A 111 19.42 2.36 4.01
CA ASN A 111 19.78 3.73 4.37
C ASN A 111 20.52 3.78 5.73
N THR A 112 21.75 4.30 5.71
CA THR A 112 22.61 4.45 6.90
C THR A 112 22.47 5.83 7.55
N ASN A 113 21.88 6.81 6.85
CA ASN A 113 21.64 8.14 7.37
C ASN A 113 20.25 8.21 8.01
N SER A 114 20.19 8.88 9.15
CA SER A 114 19.23 8.78 10.26
C SER A 114 17.74 9.03 9.99
N ASN A 115 17.31 9.25 8.75
CA ASN A 115 15.89 9.32 8.41
C ASN A 115 15.45 7.98 7.83
N LYS A 116 15.42 6.95 8.69
CA LYS A 116 14.69 5.72 8.37
C LYS A 116 13.28 6.13 7.96
N LEU A 117 12.77 5.60 6.85
CA LEU A 117 11.35 5.66 6.55
C LEU A 117 10.64 4.75 7.57
N GLU A 118 10.54 5.20 8.83
CA GLU A 118 10.00 4.42 9.96
C GLU A 118 8.61 3.85 9.63
N ASP A 119 7.89 4.51 8.72
CA ASP A 119 6.51 4.18 8.34
C ASP A 119 6.36 3.60 6.92
N TRP A 120 7.36 2.93 6.34
CA TRP A 120 7.21 2.35 4.98
C TRP A 120 6.00 1.40 4.86
N SER A 121 5.56 0.82 5.96
CA SER A 121 4.38 -0.05 6.05
C SER A 121 3.08 0.68 6.38
N ASP A 122 3.10 2.00 6.59
CA ASP A 122 1.91 2.84 6.65
C ASP A 122 1.47 3.22 5.22
N VAL A 123 0.66 2.34 4.64
CA VAL A 123 0.23 2.41 3.24
C VAL A 123 -0.48 3.74 2.94
N GLU A 124 -1.36 4.21 3.83
CA GLU A 124 -2.10 5.45 3.60
C GLU A 124 -1.17 6.66 3.58
N THR A 125 -0.23 6.72 4.53
CA THR A 125 0.80 7.77 4.54
C THR A 125 1.69 7.69 3.31
N GLN A 126 2.09 6.49 2.86
CA GLN A 126 2.93 6.35 1.66
C GLN A 126 2.19 6.73 0.38
N ILE A 127 0.92 6.37 0.22
CA ILE A 127 0.09 6.78 -0.92
C ILE A 127 -0.11 8.30 -0.89
N LYS A 128 -0.40 8.88 0.28
CA LYS A 128 -0.53 10.34 0.41
C LYS A 128 0.77 11.05 0.02
N ARG A 129 1.91 10.59 0.52
CA ARG A 129 3.24 11.13 0.17
C ARG A 129 3.55 11.00 -1.31
N PHE A 130 3.09 9.93 -1.96
CA PHE A 130 3.28 9.74 -3.39
C PHE A 130 2.67 10.89 -4.23
N PHE A 131 1.50 11.39 -3.81
CA PHE A 131 0.79 12.49 -4.47
C PHE A 131 1.07 13.88 -3.87
N THR A 132 1.64 13.98 -2.68
CA THR A 132 1.84 15.28 -1.99
C THR A 132 3.24 15.82 -2.23
N GLU A 133 3.34 17.09 -2.62
CA GLU A 133 4.62 17.77 -2.75
C GLU A 133 5.20 18.08 -1.35
N ASN A 134 6.49 17.81 -1.15
CA ASN A 134 7.18 18.18 0.08
C ASN A 134 7.78 19.59 -0.07
N ASN A 135 7.72 20.40 0.98
CA ASN A 135 8.24 21.78 0.98
C ASN A 135 9.74 21.90 0.59
N GLU A 136 10.53 20.82 0.77
CA GLU A 136 11.97 20.78 0.46
C GLU A 136 12.27 20.31 -0.98
N ASN A 137 11.33 19.62 -1.64
CA ASN A 137 11.48 19.07 -2.98
C ASN A 137 10.23 19.43 -3.78
N LYS A 138 10.33 20.41 -4.69
CA LYS A 138 9.23 20.96 -5.52
C LYS A 138 8.56 19.95 -6.49
N SER A 139 8.70 18.64 -6.25
CA SER A 139 8.07 17.58 -7.04
C SER A 139 7.79 16.36 -6.16
N ASN A 140 6.52 15.92 -6.14
CA ASN A 140 6.10 14.65 -5.56
C ASN A 140 6.53 13.45 -6.44
N ASP A 141 6.31 12.23 -5.95
CA ASP A 141 6.70 11.01 -6.66
C ASP A 141 5.83 10.73 -7.90
N PHE A 142 4.57 11.15 -7.89
CA PHE A 142 3.71 11.11 -9.07
C PHE A 142 4.22 11.98 -10.24
N ASN A 143 4.60 13.23 -9.97
CA ASN A 143 5.14 14.16 -10.95
C ASN A 143 6.48 13.65 -11.50
N LYS A 144 7.32 13.05 -10.64
CA LYS A 144 8.56 12.38 -11.07
C LYS A 144 8.27 11.22 -11.99
N LEU A 145 7.30 10.37 -11.63
CA LEU A 145 6.83 9.25 -12.45
C LEU A 145 6.39 9.73 -13.84
N ILE A 146 5.54 10.75 -13.94
CA ILE A 146 5.10 11.32 -15.23
C ILE A 146 6.29 11.87 -16.03
N TRP A 147 7.10 12.73 -15.42
CA TRP A 147 8.19 13.43 -16.10
C TRP A 147 9.23 12.47 -16.68
N THR A 148 9.67 11.48 -15.90
CA THR A 148 10.67 10.51 -16.34
C THR A 148 10.15 9.56 -17.43
N GLN A 149 8.85 9.30 -17.51
CA GLN A 149 8.28 8.53 -18.63
C GLN A 149 8.19 9.32 -19.93
N GLU A 150 7.97 10.63 -19.86
CA GLU A 150 8.10 11.50 -21.03
C GLU A 150 9.54 11.45 -21.58
N LEU A 151 10.54 11.45 -20.71
CA LEU A 151 11.95 11.28 -21.11
C LEU A 151 12.20 9.91 -21.76
N ARG A 152 11.61 8.83 -21.22
CA ARG A 152 11.68 7.47 -21.79
C ARG A 152 11.15 7.43 -23.22
N LYS A 153 9.97 8.03 -23.45
CA LYS A 153 9.31 8.07 -24.77
C LYS A 153 10.03 9.01 -25.75
N GLY A 154 10.63 10.08 -25.26
CA GLY A 154 11.33 11.08 -26.08
C GLY A 154 12.79 10.74 -26.41
N LYS A 155 13.40 9.70 -25.81
CA LYS A 155 14.87 9.43 -25.86
C LYS A 155 15.74 10.65 -25.51
N GLN A 156 15.18 11.65 -24.85
CA GLN A 156 15.88 12.86 -24.43
C GLN A 156 15.84 12.92 -22.92
N LEU A 157 17.00 12.72 -22.28
CA LEU A 157 17.17 12.95 -20.85
C LEU A 157 17.76 14.35 -20.68
N TYR A 158 16.91 15.34 -20.41
CA TYR A 158 17.36 16.68 -20.07
C TYR A 158 17.94 16.69 -18.66
N GLY A 159 19.20 17.11 -18.55
CA GLY A 159 19.78 17.50 -17.27
C GLY A 159 19.02 18.70 -16.68
N TYR A 160 18.93 18.77 -15.37
CA TYR A 160 18.37 19.93 -14.66
C TYR A 160 19.28 21.13 -14.98
N GLY A 161 18.86 22.00 -15.90
CA GLY A 161 19.53 23.26 -16.17
C GLY A 161 19.05 24.30 -15.16
N GLU A 162 19.95 24.80 -14.32
CA GLU A 162 19.69 26.08 -13.66
C GLU A 162 19.55 27.15 -14.74
N HIS A 163 18.48 27.93 -14.62
CA HIS A 163 18.11 28.98 -15.56
C HIS A 163 19.07 30.16 -15.37
N ASP A 164 20.11 30.29 -16.21
CA ASP A 164 20.89 31.53 -16.29
C ASP A 164 20.42 32.35 -17.50
N SER A 165 19.81 33.49 -17.21
CA SER A 165 19.03 34.34 -18.12
C SER A 165 19.86 35.18 -19.09
N SER A 166 21.11 34.83 -19.41
CA SER A 166 22.00 35.76 -20.11
C SER A 166 22.74 35.27 -21.36
N HIS A 167 22.89 33.98 -21.65
CA HIS A 167 23.69 33.55 -22.81
C HIS A 167 23.14 32.29 -23.50
N GLY A 168 23.08 32.32 -24.83
CA GLY A 168 22.55 31.25 -25.69
C GLY A 168 23.09 29.87 -25.33
N ILE A 169 22.18 28.90 -25.24
CA ILE A 169 22.44 27.63 -24.58
C ILE A 169 23.24 26.70 -25.49
N ASN A 170 24.51 26.48 -25.16
CA ASN A 170 25.33 25.43 -25.73
C ASN A 170 25.21 24.19 -24.84
N TRP A 171 24.37 23.23 -25.25
CA TRP A 171 24.02 22.04 -24.47
C TRP A 171 25.08 20.94 -24.58
N THR A 172 26.21 21.12 -23.89
CA THR A 172 27.13 20.02 -23.58
C THR A 172 27.50 20.09 -22.10
N GLN A 173 26.54 19.80 -21.23
CA GLN A 173 26.82 19.62 -19.81
C GLN A 173 26.99 18.12 -19.51
N THR A 174 28.24 17.71 -19.33
CA THR A 174 28.58 16.54 -18.52
C THR A 174 27.90 16.68 -17.16
N VAL A 175 26.99 15.77 -16.84
CA VAL A 175 26.35 15.66 -15.53
C VAL A 175 27.44 15.70 -14.45
N PRO A 176 27.31 16.53 -13.39
CA PRO A 176 28.33 16.64 -12.36
C PRO A 176 28.67 15.28 -11.75
N ASN A 177 29.96 15.03 -11.50
CA ASN A 177 30.54 13.86 -10.83
C ASN A 177 30.12 13.69 -9.34
N SER A 178 29.02 14.31 -8.91
CA SER A 178 28.52 14.20 -7.54
C SER A 178 27.92 12.82 -7.31
N SER A 179 28.32 12.18 -6.21
CA SER A 179 27.85 10.89 -5.76
C SER A 179 26.33 10.77 -5.82
N PHE A 180 25.85 9.70 -6.43
CA PHE A 180 24.46 9.27 -6.45
C PHE A 180 23.87 9.22 -5.03
N ASP A 181 22.76 9.93 -4.80
CA ASP A 181 21.95 9.77 -3.60
C ASP A 181 20.88 8.70 -3.85
N LYS A 182 20.50 7.93 -2.83
CA LYS A 182 19.48 6.87 -2.90
C LYS A 182 18.11 7.38 -3.35
N ASP A 183 17.87 8.68 -3.24
CA ASP A 183 16.70 9.34 -3.81
C ASP A 183 16.67 9.32 -5.35
N ASP A 184 17.83 9.27 -6.02
CA ASP A 184 17.92 9.07 -7.48
C ASP A 184 17.56 7.62 -7.86
N PHE A 185 17.79 6.64 -6.98
CA PHE A 185 17.41 5.24 -7.20
C PHE A 185 15.91 5.07 -7.31
N LYS A 186 15.16 5.68 -6.37
CA LYS A 186 13.70 5.70 -6.40
C LYS A 186 13.20 6.40 -7.66
N ARG A 187 13.77 7.58 -7.98
CA ARG A 187 13.38 8.40 -9.14
C ARG A 187 13.52 7.66 -10.47
N ILE A 188 14.56 6.84 -10.63
CA ILE A 188 14.82 6.15 -11.89
C ILE A 188 14.05 4.83 -11.98
N ILE A 189 13.75 4.14 -10.87
CA ILE A 189 13.06 2.84 -10.90
C ILE A 189 11.53 2.98 -10.99
N LEU A 190 10.96 3.94 -10.26
CA LEU A 190 9.52 4.20 -10.24
C LEU A 190 8.83 4.20 -11.63
N PRO A 191 9.43 4.76 -12.69
CA PRO A 191 8.85 4.83 -14.03
C PRO A 191 8.77 3.49 -14.74
N PHE A 192 9.51 2.49 -14.29
CA PHE A 192 9.47 1.13 -14.82
C PHE A 192 8.46 0.23 -14.10
N LEU A 193 7.90 0.69 -12.97
CA LEU A 193 6.91 -0.07 -12.20
C LEU A 193 5.48 0.04 -12.75
N LEU A 194 5.23 1.04 -13.59
CA LEU A 194 3.92 1.29 -14.19
C LEU A 194 4.10 1.71 -15.64
N GLU A 195 3.40 1.10 -16.58
CA GLU A 195 3.38 1.59 -17.96
C GLU A 195 2.26 2.63 -18.10
N ILE A 196 2.60 3.91 -18.28
CA ILE A 196 1.61 4.99 -18.29
C ILE A 196 1.16 5.30 -19.71
N GLN A 197 -0.16 5.45 -19.87
CA GLN A 197 -0.79 6.01 -21.07
C GLN A 197 -0.58 7.54 -21.12
N ASN A 198 -0.53 8.15 -22.31
CA ASN A 198 -0.05 9.54 -22.52
C ASN A 198 -0.84 10.66 -21.81
N ASN A 199 -1.82 10.36 -20.95
CA ASN A 199 -2.65 11.31 -20.23
C ASN A 199 -2.64 11.03 -18.72
N LYS A 200 -2.55 12.10 -17.91
CA LYS A 200 -2.62 12.04 -16.45
C LYS A 200 -3.89 11.35 -15.93
N ASN A 201 -5.05 11.59 -16.57
CA ASN A 201 -6.31 10.97 -16.13
C ASN A 201 -6.28 9.43 -16.26
N ASP A 202 -5.73 8.93 -17.36
CA ASP A 202 -5.57 7.48 -17.56
C ASP A 202 -4.56 6.90 -16.56
N THR A 203 -3.54 7.68 -16.19
CA THR A 203 -2.59 7.31 -15.13
C THR A 203 -3.29 7.17 -13.77
N TYR A 204 -4.16 8.11 -13.40
CA TYR A 204 -4.92 8.02 -12.16
C TYR A 204 -5.83 6.80 -12.13
N ASN A 205 -6.53 6.52 -13.22
CA ASN A 205 -7.37 5.34 -13.35
C ASN A 205 -6.56 4.05 -13.20
N GLU A 206 -5.39 3.99 -13.83
CA GLU A 206 -4.51 2.83 -13.70
C GLU A 206 -3.98 2.68 -12.27
N LEU A 207 -3.53 3.76 -11.62
CA LEU A 207 -3.10 3.73 -10.22
C LEU A 207 -4.23 3.27 -9.28
N LEU A 208 -5.47 3.66 -9.56
CA LEU A 208 -6.64 3.21 -8.81
C LEU A 208 -6.92 1.71 -9.04
N ASN A 209 -6.81 1.23 -10.28
CA ASN A 209 -6.92 -0.21 -10.59
C ASN A 209 -5.84 -1.02 -9.87
N GLN A 210 -4.61 -0.53 -9.86
CA GLN A 210 -3.51 -1.13 -9.12
C GLN A 210 -3.76 -1.10 -7.60
N LEU A 211 -4.41 -0.05 -7.08
CA LEU A 211 -4.79 0.02 -5.66
C LEU A 211 -5.84 -1.04 -5.33
N ASN A 212 -6.84 -1.21 -6.18
CA ASN A 212 -7.84 -2.27 -6.01
C ASN A 212 -7.19 -3.66 -6.04
N LYS A 213 -6.21 -3.89 -6.92
CA LYS A 213 -5.44 -5.15 -6.95
C LYS A 213 -4.65 -5.36 -5.66
N PHE A 214 -3.98 -4.33 -5.15
CA PHE A 214 -3.29 -4.35 -3.86
C PHE A 214 -4.24 -4.72 -2.71
N GLU A 215 -5.37 -4.02 -2.59
CA GLU A 215 -6.37 -4.26 -1.55
C GLU A 215 -6.91 -5.70 -1.63
N GLN A 216 -7.20 -6.21 -2.82
CA GLN A 216 -7.63 -7.60 -3.04
C GLN A 216 -6.56 -8.60 -2.63
N ASN A 217 -5.30 -8.38 -3.00
CA ASN A 217 -4.19 -9.26 -2.62
C ASN A 217 -3.99 -9.30 -1.10
N PHE A 218 -4.07 -8.14 -0.45
CA PHE A 218 -3.97 -8.02 1.00
C PHE A 218 -5.13 -8.71 1.71
N SER A 219 -6.35 -8.49 1.23
CA SER A 219 -7.57 -9.13 1.71
C SER A 219 -7.48 -10.67 1.60
N ASN A 220 -7.03 -11.18 0.44
CA ASN A 220 -6.77 -12.61 0.21
C ASN A 220 -5.70 -13.20 1.14
N TYR A 221 -4.70 -12.42 1.54
CA TYR A 221 -3.73 -12.83 2.55
C TYR A 221 -4.38 -12.95 3.93
N ILE A 222 -5.21 -11.97 4.32
CA ILE A 222 -5.91 -11.99 5.61
C ILE A 222 -6.77 -13.25 5.76
N LEU A 223 -7.47 -13.69 4.70
CA LEU A 223 -8.26 -14.94 4.72
C LEU A 223 -7.45 -16.19 5.06
N LYS A 224 -6.14 -16.18 4.80
CA LYS A 224 -5.27 -17.34 5.02
C LYS A 224 -4.61 -17.29 6.41
N LEU A 225 -4.83 -16.22 7.18
CA LEU A 225 -4.26 -16.10 8.50
C LEU A 225 -4.95 -17.07 9.47
N PRO A 226 -4.18 -17.80 10.29
CA PRO A 226 -4.75 -18.63 11.34
C PRO A 226 -5.39 -17.73 12.39
N ILE A 227 -6.66 -17.99 12.70
CA ILE A 227 -7.35 -17.43 13.85
C ILE A 227 -6.86 -18.19 15.09
N LYS A 228 -6.35 -17.48 16.10
CA LYS A 228 -5.97 -18.09 17.39
C LYS A 228 -7.19 -18.09 18.33
N GLY A 229 -7.52 -19.25 18.89
CA GLY A 229 -8.62 -19.37 19.87
C GLY A 229 -10.00 -19.39 19.21
N ASP A 230 -11.05 -19.53 20.02
CA ASP A 230 -12.47 -19.70 19.65
C ASP A 230 -12.91 -18.88 18.43
N ASP A 231 -13.94 -19.36 17.71
CA ASP A 231 -14.48 -18.81 16.46
C ASP A 231 -14.30 -17.28 16.38
N TYR A 232 -13.42 -16.81 15.47
CA TYR A 232 -13.16 -15.37 15.29
C TYR A 232 -14.45 -14.58 15.18
N SER A 233 -15.45 -15.18 14.52
CA SER A 233 -16.77 -14.62 14.34
C SER A 233 -17.47 -14.36 15.68
N GLU A 234 -17.31 -15.27 16.64
CA GLU A 234 -17.87 -15.19 17.98
C GLU A 234 -17.15 -14.10 18.79
N CYS A 235 -15.82 -14.09 18.78
CA CYS A 235 -15.03 -13.03 19.42
C CYS A 235 -15.38 -11.63 18.85
N TYR A 236 -15.58 -11.56 17.54
CA TYR A 236 -15.98 -10.35 16.83
C TYR A 236 -17.36 -9.87 17.24
N GLN A 237 -18.37 -10.75 17.20
CA GLN A 237 -19.75 -10.44 17.59
C GLN A 237 -19.83 -10.05 19.07
N ASN A 238 -19.18 -10.81 19.96
CA ASN A 238 -19.12 -10.50 21.39
C ASN A 238 -18.52 -9.12 21.65
N LYS A 239 -17.48 -8.75 20.91
CA LYS A 239 -16.86 -7.43 21.06
C LYS A 239 -17.74 -6.32 20.52
N LEU A 240 -18.40 -6.50 19.37
CA LEU A 240 -19.34 -5.52 18.84
C LEU A 240 -20.55 -5.33 19.77
N ASN A 241 -21.13 -6.41 20.28
CA ASN A 241 -22.25 -6.34 21.23
C ASN A 241 -21.84 -5.62 22.52
N LYS A 242 -20.62 -5.83 23.02
CA LYS A 242 -20.10 -5.04 24.15
C LYS A 242 -19.98 -3.55 23.84
N ILE A 243 -19.48 -3.20 22.65
CA ILE A 243 -19.31 -1.80 22.23
C ILE A 243 -20.66 -1.11 22.05
N SER A 244 -21.66 -1.83 21.51
CA SER A 244 -22.99 -1.28 21.31
C SER A 244 -23.87 -1.31 22.56
N GLU A 245 -23.33 -1.73 23.71
CA GLU A 245 -24.09 -1.97 24.96
C GLU A 245 -25.27 -2.91 24.75
N SER A 246 -25.08 -3.88 23.86
CA SER A 246 -26.12 -4.78 23.38
C SER A 246 -27.33 -4.01 22.84
N THR A 247 -27.22 -2.81 22.27
CA THR A 247 -28.35 -2.15 21.57
C THR A 247 -28.27 -2.42 20.06
N TRP A 248 -29.29 -2.03 19.27
CA TRP A 248 -29.18 -2.02 17.80
C TRP A 248 -28.19 -0.97 17.35
N TYR A 249 -27.36 -1.28 16.33
CA TYR A 249 -26.33 -0.39 15.79
C TYR A 249 -26.13 -0.53 14.29
N ASN A 250 -25.59 0.53 13.69
CA ASN A 250 -25.03 0.54 12.34
C ASN A 250 -23.52 0.35 12.41
N VAL A 251 -22.93 -0.32 11.42
CA VAL A 251 -21.49 -0.53 11.34
C VAL A 251 -20.92 0.18 10.11
N LEU A 252 -19.92 1.03 10.34
CA LEU A 252 -19.03 1.55 9.31
C LEU A 252 -17.66 0.90 9.49
N THR A 253 -17.21 0.13 8.50
CA THR A 253 -16.00 -0.67 8.64
C THR A 253 -14.95 -0.29 7.60
N PHE A 254 -13.74 -0.03 8.10
CA PHE A 254 -12.50 0.11 7.36
C PHE A 254 -11.70 -1.22 7.35
N ASN A 255 -12.26 -2.29 7.92
CA ASN A 255 -11.64 -3.61 7.85
C ASN A 255 -11.81 -4.23 6.46
N TYR A 256 -10.79 -4.99 6.06
CA TYR A 256 -10.88 -5.91 4.93
C TYR A 256 -11.66 -7.18 5.28
N THR A 257 -11.75 -7.55 6.57
CA THR A 257 -12.51 -8.71 7.04
C THR A 257 -14.03 -8.44 7.01
N PRO A 258 -14.86 -9.43 6.62
CA PRO A 258 -16.30 -9.28 6.65
C PRO A 258 -16.77 -9.17 8.10
N VAL A 259 -17.73 -8.27 8.33
CA VAL A 259 -18.54 -8.27 9.56
C VAL A 259 -19.36 -9.56 9.55
N PRO A 260 -19.22 -10.45 10.56
CA PRO A 260 -19.99 -11.68 10.62
C PRO A 260 -21.48 -11.36 10.73
N THR A 261 -22.25 -11.64 9.69
CA THR A 261 -23.66 -11.26 9.59
C THR A 261 -24.63 -12.40 9.94
N LYS A 262 -24.12 -13.62 10.18
CA LYS A 262 -24.90 -14.80 10.59
C LYS A 262 -24.84 -14.96 12.11
N THR A 263 -25.99 -15.26 12.72
CA THR A 263 -26.07 -15.63 14.15
C THR A 263 -25.32 -16.93 14.38
N ILE A 264 -24.35 -16.91 15.29
CA ILE A 264 -23.53 -18.08 15.64
C ILE A 264 -24.30 -19.00 16.60
N PHE A 265 -25.18 -18.42 17.43
CA PHE A 265 -26.08 -19.14 18.33
C PHE A 265 -27.54 -18.80 18.05
N THR A 266 -28.43 -19.78 18.26
CA THR A 266 -29.89 -19.61 18.16
C THR A 266 -30.47 -18.69 19.24
N CYS A 267 -29.69 -18.36 20.27
CA CYS A 267 -30.10 -17.56 21.43
C CYS A 267 -29.60 -16.10 21.38
N GLU A 268 -28.66 -15.76 20.51
CA GLU A 268 -28.13 -14.39 20.41
C GLU A 268 -28.91 -13.57 19.40
N VAL A 269 -29.55 -12.51 19.89
CA VAL A 269 -30.24 -11.55 19.02
C VAL A 269 -29.18 -10.73 18.30
N LYS A 270 -29.06 -10.92 16.99
CA LYS A 270 -28.30 -10.03 16.10
C LYS A 270 -28.86 -8.60 16.23
N ARG A 271 -28.02 -7.65 16.62
CA ARG A 271 -28.41 -6.23 16.79
C ARG A 271 -27.74 -5.30 15.78
N ILE A 272 -27.48 -5.78 14.55
CA ILE A 272 -26.90 -4.98 13.46
C ILE A 272 -28.00 -4.61 12.46
N ASN A 273 -28.19 -3.30 12.23
CA ASN A 273 -29.12 -2.77 11.21
C ASN A 273 -28.47 -2.75 9.82
N HIS A 274 -27.38 -1.98 9.67
CA HIS A 274 -26.68 -1.80 8.41
C HIS A 274 -25.17 -1.99 8.58
N VAL A 275 -24.51 -2.47 7.53
CA VAL A 275 -23.04 -2.53 7.44
C VAL A 275 -22.60 -1.83 6.16
N ARG A 276 -21.70 -0.86 6.29
CA ARG A 276 -21.05 -0.19 5.16
C ARG A 276 -19.55 -0.43 5.22
N TYR A 277 -19.01 -1.00 4.16
CA TYR A 277 -17.57 -1.19 3.98
C TYR A 277 -16.99 0.02 3.24
N ILE A 278 -15.94 0.61 3.79
CA ILE A 278 -15.21 1.72 3.16
C ILE A 278 -14.19 1.20 2.15
N HIS A 279 -13.55 0.08 2.44
CA HIS A 279 -12.64 -0.62 1.52
C HIS A 279 -13.35 -1.81 0.85
N GLY A 280 -12.67 -2.46 -0.11
CA GLY A 280 -13.09 -3.77 -0.61
C GLY A 280 -13.20 -4.82 0.50
N THR A 281 -14.02 -5.86 0.30
CA THR A 281 -14.26 -6.91 1.29
C THR A 281 -13.68 -8.25 0.85
N VAL A 282 -13.25 -9.10 1.79
CA VAL A 282 -13.12 -10.52 1.47
C VAL A 282 -14.49 -11.18 1.41
N VAL A 283 -15.02 -11.28 0.20
CA VAL A 283 -16.32 -11.87 -0.10
C VAL A 283 -16.38 -13.31 0.42
N ASP A 284 -17.48 -13.64 1.13
CA ASP A 284 -17.81 -14.93 1.75
C ASP A 284 -17.32 -16.15 0.93
N LYS A 285 -16.16 -16.70 1.30
CA LYS A 285 -15.86 -18.10 0.97
C LYS A 285 -16.61 -18.97 1.97
N LYS A 286 -17.60 -19.73 1.50
CA LYS A 286 -17.94 -21.00 2.16
C LYS A 286 -16.65 -21.83 2.18
N ILE A 287 -16.07 -21.99 3.35
CA ILE A 287 -15.01 -22.96 3.58
C ILE A 287 -15.67 -24.34 3.44
N ILE A 288 -15.47 -24.97 2.29
CA ILE A 288 -15.67 -26.41 2.14
C ILE A 288 -14.38 -27.02 2.70
N PRO A 289 -14.44 -27.87 3.74
CA PRO A 289 -13.28 -28.60 4.21
C PRO A 289 -12.80 -29.54 3.08
N LEU A 290 -11.50 -29.55 2.81
CA LEU A 290 -10.83 -30.70 2.20
C LEU A 290 -10.43 -31.67 3.32
#